data_AF-A0A179G4I5-F1
#
_entry.id   AF-A0A179G4I5-F1
#
_cell.length_a   1.000
_cell.length_b   1.000
_cell.length_c   1.000
_cell.angle_alpha   90.00
_cell.angle_beta   90.00
_cell.angle_gamma   90.00
#
_symmetry.space_group_name_H-M   'P 1'
#
loop_
_entity.id
_entity.type
_entity.pdbx_description
1 polymer ?
#
loop_
_entity_poly.entity_id
_entity_poly.type
_entity_poly.pdbx_seq_one_letter_code
_entity_poly.pdbx_strand_id
1 'polypeptide(L)'
;MSSHIKIGVFIPNGAQFLDVACVDSFGVMSKAYLGAIPFLPAHVTSLAPDVAIYYISTPEQGSEIPLTSGATIKATHLYTDDEVAPGRLDIVVVPGPDPGLEFAEGGLKWLREQSEAKGVDVLSICTGLFICASAGIADGKRASGPRGLQSMLKDKFPKVNLVGDKYRWVQDGNFWSSGGVTNGNELVAAYARASKHWAQPIVETGLMLTEVGDRGQFYQGNQTGFYLRFAWQLVKGWFVNLTRGQETAKVKAP
;
A
#
# COMPACT_ATOMS: atom_id res chain seq x y z
N MET A 1 20.91 15.97 -13.43
CA MET A 1 19.83 15.80 -14.43
C MET A 1 18.57 15.48 -13.64
N SER A 2 17.46 16.20 -13.85
CA SER A 2 16.16 15.85 -13.25
C SER A 2 15.72 14.53 -13.87
N SER A 3 15.59 13.47 -13.08
CA SER A 3 14.99 12.21 -13.52
C SER A 3 13.48 12.33 -13.50
N HIS A 4 12.80 11.68 -14.44
CA HIS A 4 11.34 11.56 -14.45
C HIS A 4 10.97 10.17 -13.92
N ILE A 5 10.13 10.11 -12.90
CA ILE A 5 9.70 8.88 -12.24
C ILE A 5 8.23 8.64 -12.54
N LYS A 6 7.91 7.44 -13.02
CA LYS A 6 6.55 6.99 -13.33
C LYS A 6 6.09 5.94 -12.34
N ILE A 7 5.02 6.24 -11.61
CA ILE A 7 4.45 5.40 -10.57
C ILE A 7 3.06 4.96 -11.01
N GLY A 8 2.86 3.65 -11.19
CA GLY A 8 1.55 3.07 -11.40
C GLY A 8 0.93 2.61 -10.08
N VAL A 9 -0.27 3.06 -9.76
CA VAL A 9 -1.07 2.53 -8.64
C VAL A 9 -2.10 1.58 -9.23
N PHE A 10 -1.85 0.28 -9.11
CA PHE A 10 -2.67 -0.77 -9.73
C PHE A 10 -3.81 -1.21 -8.81
N ILE A 11 -5.05 -0.89 -9.18
CA ILE A 11 -6.25 -1.10 -8.37
C ILE A 11 -7.29 -1.91 -9.18
N PRO A 12 -7.11 -3.23 -9.29
CA PRO A 12 -7.90 -4.04 -10.22
C PRO A 12 -9.34 -4.32 -9.77
N ASN A 13 -9.66 -4.17 -8.48
CA ASN A 13 -10.98 -4.50 -7.94
C ASN A 13 -11.25 -3.75 -6.62
N GLY A 14 -11.23 -2.41 -6.71
CA GLY A 14 -11.32 -1.52 -5.55
C GLY A 14 -10.12 -1.62 -4.60
N ALA A 15 -10.09 -0.73 -3.60
CA ALA A 15 -9.04 -0.75 -2.58
C ALA A 15 -9.48 -0.05 -1.28
N GLN A 16 -8.77 -0.37 -0.20
CA GLN A 16 -8.80 0.45 1.00
C GLN A 16 -8.17 1.82 0.71
N PHE A 17 -8.90 2.91 0.95
CA PHE A 17 -8.44 4.24 0.55
C PHE A 17 -7.08 4.63 1.18
N LEU A 18 -6.86 4.27 2.44
CA LEU A 18 -5.60 4.56 3.12
C LEU A 18 -4.40 3.82 2.51
N ASP A 19 -4.60 2.66 1.89
CA ASP A 19 -3.52 1.95 1.19
C ASP A 19 -3.14 2.70 -0.10
N VAL A 20 -4.13 3.33 -0.76
CA VAL A 20 -3.92 4.16 -1.96
C VAL A 20 -3.23 5.47 -1.58
N ALA A 21 -3.65 6.11 -0.50
CA ALA A 21 -3.26 7.48 -0.15
C ALA A 21 -1.76 7.66 0.14
N CYS A 22 -1.05 6.61 0.56
CA CYS A 22 0.38 6.72 0.88
C CYS A 22 1.27 7.16 -0.30
N VAL A 23 0.82 6.90 -1.54
CA VAL A 23 1.51 7.31 -2.78
C VAL A 23 1.71 8.83 -2.86
N ASP A 24 0.86 9.59 -2.18
CA ASP A 24 0.92 11.06 -2.17
C ASP A 24 2.24 11.57 -1.58
N SER A 25 2.89 10.78 -0.71
CA SER A 25 4.23 11.11 -0.21
C SER A 25 5.28 11.17 -1.32
N PHE A 26 5.18 10.33 -2.36
CA PHE A 26 6.04 10.46 -3.54
C PHE A 26 5.73 11.74 -4.34
N GLY A 27 4.45 12.13 -4.40
CA GLY A 27 4.02 13.38 -5.02
C GLY A 27 4.60 14.61 -4.31
N VAL A 28 4.62 14.60 -2.97
CA VAL A 28 5.25 15.65 -2.16
C VAL A 28 6.76 15.75 -2.40
N MET A 29 7.42 14.62 -2.69
CA MET A 29 8.85 14.58 -3.04
C MET A 29 9.16 15.04 -4.48
N SER A 30 8.16 15.52 -5.22
CA SER A 30 8.34 15.98 -6.61
C SER A 30 8.86 17.40 -6.70
N LYS A 31 9.52 17.70 -7.83
CA LYS A 31 9.95 19.04 -8.19
C LYS A 31 8.79 20.04 -8.27
N ALA A 32 7.63 19.61 -8.79
CA ALA A 32 6.46 20.45 -8.90
C ALA A 32 5.93 20.87 -7.51
N TYR A 33 5.82 19.92 -6.58
CA TYR A 33 5.35 20.20 -5.22
C TYR A 33 6.36 21.06 -4.44
N LEU A 34 7.62 20.63 -4.37
CA LEU A 34 8.65 21.36 -3.62
C LEU A 34 8.98 22.73 -4.22
N GLY A 35 8.90 22.86 -5.54
CA GLY A 35 9.07 24.13 -6.24
C GLY A 35 7.96 25.16 -5.95
N ALA A 36 6.79 24.72 -5.48
CA ALA A 36 5.70 25.60 -5.08
C ALA A 36 5.86 26.15 -3.64
N ILE A 37 6.84 25.67 -2.87
CA ILE A 37 7.05 26.08 -1.47
C ILE A 37 7.97 27.33 -1.44
N PRO A 38 7.47 28.52 -1.03
CA PRO A 38 8.19 29.78 -1.23
C PRO A 38 9.53 29.90 -0.52
N PHE A 39 9.72 29.20 0.60
CA PHE A 39 10.94 29.27 1.39
C PHE A 39 12.00 28.23 1.00
N LEU A 40 11.69 27.28 0.11
CA LEU A 40 12.67 26.27 -0.30
C LEU A 40 13.65 26.85 -1.32
N PRO A 41 14.97 26.75 -1.07
CA PRO A 41 15.98 27.23 -2.03
C PRO A 41 15.92 26.47 -3.35
N ALA A 42 16.09 27.19 -4.47
CA ALA A 42 16.06 26.60 -5.82
C ALA A 42 17.10 25.47 -6.02
N HIS A 43 18.26 25.57 -5.37
CA HIS A 43 19.27 24.51 -5.45
C HIS A 43 18.80 23.20 -4.82
N VAL A 44 17.95 23.25 -3.78
CA VAL A 44 17.34 22.05 -3.16
C VAL A 44 16.26 21.50 -4.09
N THR A 45 15.32 22.35 -4.54
CA THR A 45 14.22 21.89 -5.40
C THR A 45 14.69 21.35 -6.75
N SER A 46 15.84 21.81 -7.25
CA SER A 46 16.48 21.24 -8.46
C SER A 46 17.00 19.81 -8.33
N LEU A 47 17.16 19.31 -7.10
CA LEU A 47 17.49 17.90 -6.83
C LEU A 47 16.28 16.98 -6.90
N ALA A 48 15.07 17.54 -6.81
CA ALA A 48 13.84 16.77 -6.84
C ALA A 48 13.54 16.29 -8.28
N PRO A 49 13.08 15.05 -8.44
CA PRO A 49 12.66 14.52 -9.73
C PRO A 49 11.28 15.04 -10.11
N ASP A 50 10.95 14.92 -11.39
CA ASP A 50 9.57 15.02 -11.85
C ASP A 50 8.87 13.68 -11.54
N VAL A 51 7.67 13.72 -10.96
CA VAL A 51 6.92 12.52 -10.54
C VAL A 51 5.57 12.51 -11.24
N ALA A 52 5.27 11.41 -11.95
CA ALA A 52 3.97 11.14 -12.54
C ALA A 52 3.33 9.93 -11.83
N ILE A 53 2.10 10.10 -11.35
CA ILE A 53 1.32 9.03 -10.69
C ILE A 53 0.13 8.69 -11.58
N TYR A 54 0.04 7.42 -11.97
CA TYR A 54 -1.02 6.88 -12.79
C TYR A 54 -1.86 5.92 -11.95
N TYR A 55 -3.15 6.19 -11.80
CA TYR A 55 -4.10 5.24 -11.25
C TYR A 55 -4.55 4.29 -12.36
N ILE A 56 -4.28 3.00 -12.19
CA ILE A 56 -4.42 1.96 -13.21
C ILE A 56 -5.51 0.99 -12.77
N SER A 57 -6.54 0.85 -13.60
CA SER A 57 -7.64 -0.10 -13.40
C SER A 57 -7.57 -1.25 -14.42
N THR A 58 -8.59 -2.11 -14.40
CA THR A 58 -8.80 -3.20 -15.36
C THR A 58 -9.98 -2.88 -16.28
N PRO A 59 -10.04 -3.43 -17.51
CA PRO A 59 -11.23 -3.33 -18.35
C PRO A 59 -12.50 -3.82 -17.66
N GLU A 60 -12.40 -4.85 -16.82
CA GLU A 60 -13.53 -5.43 -16.09
C GLU A 60 -14.06 -4.49 -14.99
N GLN A 61 -13.17 -3.81 -14.27
CA GLN A 61 -13.52 -2.82 -13.24
C GLN A 61 -14.00 -1.50 -13.87
N GLY A 62 -13.48 -1.15 -15.05
CA GLY A 62 -13.68 0.15 -15.68
C GLY A 62 -12.92 1.27 -14.95
N SER A 63 -13.20 2.52 -15.34
CA SER A 63 -12.44 3.67 -14.84
C SER A 63 -12.90 4.20 -13.48
N GLU A 64 -14.04 3.75 -12.95
CA GLU A 64 -14.51 4.18 -11.62
C GLU A 64 -14.14 3.12 -10.59
N ILE A 65 -13.22 3.48 -9.69
CA ILE A 65 -12.69 2.57 -8.68
C ILE A 65 -13.31 2.92 -7.32
N PRO A 66 -14.20 2.08 -6.78
CA PRO A 66 -14.77 2.30 -5.46
C PRO A 66 -13.72 2.04 -4.37
N LEU A 67 -13.77 2.84 -3.31
CA LEU A 67 -12.90 2.71 -2.15
C LEU A 67 -13.70 2.46 -0.87
N THR A 68 -13.07 1.82 0.11
CA THR A 68 -13.73 1.40 1.36
C THR A 68 -14.29 2.55 2.20
N SER A 69 -13.85 3.79 1.98
CA SER A 69 -14.36 4.98 2.67
C SER A 69 -15.62 5.58 2.03
N GLY A 70 -16.14 4.97 0.95
CA GLY A 70 -17.25 5.50 0.16
C GLY A 70 -16.84 6.54 -0.90
N ALA A 71 -15.54 6.79 -1.05
CA ALA A 71 -15.01 7.60 -2.15
C ALA A 71 -14.86 6.76 -3.43
N THR A 72 -14.87 7.42 -4.58
CA THR A 72 -14.55 6.83 -5.87
C THR A 72 -13.38 7.58 -6.50
N ILE A 73 -12.35 6.86 -6.95
CA ILE A 73 -11.27 7.43 -7.75
C ILE A 73 -11.54 7.12 -9.22
N LYS A 74 -11.31 8.11 -10.08
CA LYS A 74 -11.26 7.90 -11.53
C LYS A 74 -9.86 7.42 -11.93
N ALA A 75 -9.78 6.22 -12.49
CA ALA A 75 -8.56 5.69 -13.08
C ALA A 75 -8.07 6.60 -14.21
N THR A 76 -6.77 6.85 -14.24
CA THR A 76 -6.11 7.57 -15.33
C THR A 76 -5.89 6.68 -16.54
N HIS A 77 -5.71 5.37 -16.31
CA HIS A 77 -5.37 4.38 -17.31
C HIS A 77 -6.05 3.05 -17.02
N LEU A 78 -6.20 2.23 -18.05
CA LEU A 78 -6.40 0.79 -17.92
C LEU A 78 -5.04 0.09 -18.09
N TYR A 79 -4.87 -1.12 -17.55
CA TYR A 79 -3.62 -1.87 -17.71
C TYR A 79 -3.28 -2.19 -19.18
N THR A 80 -4.26 -2.06 -20.08
CA THR A 80 -4.13 -2.26 -21.54
C THR A 80 -3.55 -1.05 -22.27
N ASP A 81 -3.41 0.10 -21.60
CA ASP A 81 -2.90 1.31 -22.23
C ASP A 81 -1.37 1.26 -22.38
N ASP A 82 -0.85 1.67 -23.55
CA ASP A 82 0.57 1.58 -23.88
C ASP A 82 1.49 2.36 -22.92
N GLU A 83 1.00 3.46 -22.34
CA GLU A 83 1.76 4.29 -21.39
C GLU A 83 2.11 3.57 -20.09
N VAL A 84 1.31 2.56 -19.73
CA VAL A 84 1.48 1.75 -18.51
C VAL A 84 1.80 0.29 -18.82
N ALA A 85 2.23 0.00 -20.06
CA ALA A 85 2.70 -1.33 -20.43
C ALA A 85 3.92 -1.77 -19.59
N PRO A 86 4.19 -3.09 -19.47
CA PRO A 86 5.37 -3.60 -18.75
C PRO A 86 6.68 -2.89 -19.15
N GLY A 87 7.41 -2.41 -18.15
CA GLY A 87 8.67 -1.68 -18.35
C GLY A 87 8.53 -0.20 -18.73
N ARG A 88 7.31 0.35 -18.73
CA ARG A 88 7.06 1.80 -18.90
C ARG A 88 6.95 2.57 -17.58
N LEU A 89 6.87 1.86 -16.48
CA LEU A 89 6.81 2.39 -15.12
C LEU A 89 8.14 2.13 -14.41
N ASP A 90 8.47 2.95 -13.41
CA ASP A 90 9.58 2.70 -12.50
C ASP A 90 9.11 1.96 -11.24
N ILE A 91 7.87 2.25 -10.82
CA ILE A 91 7.30 1.77 -9.56
C ILE A 91 5.86 1.34 -9.80
N VAL A 92 5.47 0.17 -9.27
CA VAL A 92 4.08 -0.28 -9.21
C VAL A 92 3.66 -0.43 -7.76
N VAL A 93 2.72 0.41 -7.31
CA VAL A 93 2.10 0.30 -5.99
C VAL A 93 0.82 -0.53 -6.11
N VAL A 94 0.68 -1.54 -5.24
CA VAL A 94 -0.46 -2.46 -5.20
C VAL A 94 -1.16 -2.32 -3.83
N PRO A 95 -2.16 -1.43 -3.71
CA PRO A 95 -2.97 -1.28 -2.51
C PRO A 95 -3.90 -2.48 -2.29
N GLY A 96 -4.45 -2.59 -1.08
CA GLY A 96 -5.23 -3.75 -0.67
C GLY A 96 -6.71 -3.71 -1.01
N PRO A 97 -7.26 -4.70 -1.75
CA PRO A 97 -8.69 -4.88 -1.95
C PRO A 97 -9.30 -5.71 -0.80
N ASP A 98 -10.59 -6.07 -0.92
CA ASP A 98 -11.16 -7.15 -0.11
C ASP A 98 -10.41 -8.47 -0.39
N PRO A 99 -9.86 -9.15 0.64
CA PRO A 99 -9.06 -10.37 0.48
C PRO A 99 -9.84 -11.58 -0.07
N GLY A 100 -11.18 -11.52 -0.05
CA GLY A 100 -12.07 -12.56 -0.60
C GLY A 100 -12.27 -12.48 -2.11
N LEU A 101 -11.79 -11.42 -2.76
CA LEU A 101 -11.99 -11.23 -4.20
C LEU A 101 -11.07 -12.11 -5.03
N GLU A 102 -11.60 -12.57 -6.16
CA GLU A 102 -10.82 -13.15 -7.24
C GLU A 102 -10.35 -12.05 -8.19
N PHE A 103 -9.23 -12.31 -8.87
CA PHE A 103 -8.58 -11.34 -9.76
C PHE A 103 -8.54 -11.92 -11.17
N ALA A 104 -8.93 -11.12 -12.16
CA ALA A 104 -8.88 -11.53 -13.56
C ALA A 104 -7.43 -11.80 -14.00
N GLU A 105 -7.23 -12.88 -14.77
CA GLU A 105 -5.89 -13.30 -15.21
C GLU A 105 -5.16 -12.21 -16.00
N GLY A 106 -5.87 -11.36 -16.75
CA GLY A 106 -5.27 -10.24 -17.48
C GLY A 106 -4.52 -9.27 -16.56
N GLY A 107 -5.14 -8.90 -15.44
CA GLY A 107 -4.50 -8.03 -14.45
C GLY A 107 -3.36 -8.72 -13.68
N LEU A 108 -3.52 -10.00 -13.36
CA LEU A 108 -2.46 -10.79 -12.71
C LEU A 108 -1.24 -10.94 -13.62
N LYS A 109 -1.46 -11.23 -14.91
CA LYS A 109 -0.42 -11.30 -15.93
C LYS A 109 0.29 -9.96 -16.09
N TRP A 110 -0.45 -8.86 -16.20
CA TRP A 110 0.15 -7.53 -16.31
C TRP A 110 1.06 -7.22 -15.11
N LEU A 111 0.60 -7.51 -13.87
CA LEU A 111 1.41 -7.29 -12.67
C LEU A 111 2.66 -8.18 -12.64
N ARG A 112 2.55 -9.43 -13.10
CA ARG A 112 3.68 -10.36 -13.23
C ARG A 112 4.74 -9.81 -14.19
N GLU A 113 4.31 -9.40 -15.39
CA GLU A 113 5.18 -8.82 -16.42
C GLU A 113 5.83 -7.51 -15.96
N GLN A 114 5.11 -6.67 -15.20
CA GLN A 114 5.71 -5.49 -14.56
C GLN A 114 6.82 -5.89 -13.59
N SER A 115 6.62 -6.90 -12.75
CA SER A 115 7.63 -7.34 -11.78
C SER A 115 8.87 -7.96 -12.44
N GLU A 116 8.72 -8.51 -13.64
CA GLU A 116 9.82 -9.10 -14.43
C GLU A 116 10.58 -8.05 -15.24
N ALA A 117 9.95 -6.90 -15.51
CA ALA A 117 10.56 -5.82 -16.24
C ALA A 117 11.74 -5.21 -15.47
N LYS A 118 12.86 -5.03 -16.18
CA LYS A 118 14.10 -4.54 -15.58
C LYS A 118 13.92 -3.12 -15.05
N GLY A 119 14.20 -2.95 -13.76
CA GLY A 119 14.18 -1.63 -13.11
C GLY A 119 12.81 -1.21 -12.60
N VAL A 120 11.82 -2.11 -12.59
CA VAL A 120 10.52 -1.90 -11.97
C VAL A 120 10.50 -2.51 -10.58
N ASP A 121 10.21 -1.67 -9.59
CA ASP A 121 9.98 -2.11 -8.21
C ASP A 121 8.47 -2.19 -7.92
N VAL A 122 8.04 -3.24 -7.22
CA VAL A 122 6.63 -3.46 -6.84
C VAL A 122 6.46 -3.29 -5.33
N LEU A 123 5.55 -2.40 -4.93
CA LEU A 123 5.25 -2.06 -3.53
C LEU A 123 3.84 -2.54 -3.18
N SER A 124 3.76 -3.65 -2.47
CA SER A 124 2.51 -4.26 -2.01
C SER A 124 2.12 -3.75 -0.62
N ILE A 125 0.88 -3.31 -0.45
CA ILE A 125 0.40 -2.75 0.82
C ILE A 125 -0.79 -3.56 1.32
N CYS A 126 -0.72 -3.99 2.58
CA CYS A 126 -1.82 -4.66 3.24
C CYS A 126 -2.33 -5.86 2.44
N THR A 127 -3.62 -5.92 2.13
CA THR A 127 -4.21 -7.02 1.36
C THR A 127 -3.78 -7.02 -0.11
N GLY A 128 -2.99 -6.04 -0.57
CA GLY A 128 -2.37 -6.05 -1.89
C GLY A 128 -1.45 -7.26 -2.08
N LEU A 129 -0.99 -7.85 -0.96
CA LEU A 129 -0.22 -9.10 -1.00
C LEU A 129 -1.03 -10.27 -1.57
N PHE A 130 -2.38 -10.27 -1.44
CA PHE A 130 -3.21 -11.30 -2.07
C PHE A 130 -3.16 -11.22 -3.60
N ILE A 131 -3.15 -10.01 -4.17
CA ILE A 131 -3.00 -9.80 -5.62
C ILE A 131 -1.60 -10.26 -6.05
N CYS A 132 -0.56 -9.80 -5.33
CA CYS A 132 0.83 -10.11 -5.65
C CYS A 132 1.13 -11.61 -5.55
N ALA A 133 0.61 -12.29 -4.53
CA ALA A 133 0.74 -13.73 -4.38
C ALA A 133 -0.07 -14.50 -5.43
N SER A 134 -1.27 -14.03 -5.80
CA SER A 134 -2.06 -14.63 -6.89
C SER A 134 -1.37 -14.47 -8.26
N ALA A 135 -0.65 -13.36 -8.48
CA ALA A 135 0.17 -13.16 -9.67
C ALA A 135 1.45 -14.03 -9.68
N GLY A 136 1.81 -14.65 -8.55
CA GLY A 136 3.02 -15.44 -8.37
C GLY A 136 4.28 -14.63 -8.09
N ILE A 137 4.19 -13.30 -7.98
CA ILE A 137 5.38 -12.43 -7.83
C ILE A 137 5.97 -12.45 -6.42
N ALA A 138 5.22 -12.96 -5.44
CA ALA A 138 5.65 -13.14 -4.05
C ALA A 138 6.14 -14.57 -3.74
N ASP A 139 6.04 -15.51 -4.69
CA ASP A 139 6.45 -16.91 -4.49
C ASP A 139 7.95 -16.99 -4.17
N GLY A 140 8.31 -17.68 -3.08
CA GLY A 140 9.68 -17.84 -2.60
C GLY A 140 10.28 -16.59 -1.95
N LYS A 141 9.60 -15.43 -2.00
CA LYS A 141 10.08 -14.17 -1.44
C LYS A 141 9.65 -14.00 0.01
N ARG A 142 10.45 -13.27 0.79
CA ARG A 142 10.03 -12.72 2.08
C ARG A 142 8.99 -11.64 1.86
N ALA A 143 7.83 -11.78 2.50
CA ALA A 143 6.75 -10.81 2.36
C ALA A 143 6.08 -10.48 3.70
N SER A 144 5.68 -9.22 3.87
CA SER A 144 4.82 -8.76 4.97
C SER A 144 3.41 -8.49 4.43
N GLY A 145 2.41 -8.77 5.26
CA GLY A 145 1.00 -8.58 4.97
C GLY A 145 0.22 -8.33 6.27
N PRO A 146 -1.11 -8.12 6.20
CA PRO A 146 -1.90 -7.68 7.33
C PRO A 146 -1.84 -8.67 8.48
N ARG A 147 -1.57 -8.19 9.69
CA ARG A 147 -1.41 -9.02 10.90
C ARG A 147 -2.64 -9.87 11.19
N GLY A 148 -3.84 -9.37 10.89
CA GLY A 148 -5.09 -10.11 11.11
C GLY A 148 -5.27 -11.32 10.18
N LEU A 149 -4.56 -11.37 9.04
CA LEU A 149 -4.79 -12.36 7.98
C LEU A 149 -3.57 -13.25 7.73
N GLN A 150 -2.61 -13.32 8.65
CA GLN A 150 -1.39 -14.10 8.47
C GLN A 150 -1.67 -15.59 8.23
N SER A 151 -2.62 -16.18 8.97
CA SER A 151 -3.00 -17.59 8.77
C SER A 151 -3.60 -17.82 7.39
N MET A 152 -4.55 -16.97 6.97
CA MET A 152 -5.18 -17.05 5.65
C MET A 152 -4.16 -16.93 4.51
N LEU A 153 -3.22 -15.98 4.62
CA LEU A 153 -2.15 -15.80 3.65
C LEU A 153 -1.26 -17.05 3.55
N LYS A 154 -0.89 -17.61 4.71
CA LYS A 154 -0.05 -18.82 4.76
C LYS A 154 -0.75 -20.04 4.17
N ASP A 155 -2.05 -20.18 4.43
CA ASP A 155 -2.85 -21.31 3.93
C ASP A 155 -3.08 -21.20 2.42
N LYS A 156 -3.42 -20.01 1.92
CA LYS A 156 -3.70 -19.77 0.49
C LYS A 156 -2.43 -19.72 -0.37
N PHE A 157 -1.33 -19.20 0.18
CA PHE A 157 -0.08 -18.97 -0.54
C PHE A 157 1.13 -19.57 0.21
N PRO A 158 1.23 -20.90 0.34
CA PRO A 158 2.27 -21.56 1.15
C PRO A 158 3.69 -21.36 0.62
N LYS A 159 3.86 -20.90 -0.62
CA LYS A 159 5.16 -20.58 -1.22
C LYS A 159 5.70 -19.22 -0.78
N VAL A 160 4.88 -18.34 -0.21
CA VAL A 160 5.31 -17.03 0.29
C VAL A 160 5.98 -17.19 1.64
N ASN A 161 7.19 -16.67 1.81
CA ASN A 161 7.87 -16.66 3.11
C ASN A 161 7.32 -15.50 3.97
N LEU A 162 6.18 -15.75 4.62
CA LEU A 162 5.43 -14.73 5.32
C LEU A 162 6.09 -14.31 6.65
N VAL A 163 6.36 -13.02 6.80
CA VAL A 163 7.03 -12.41 7.97
C VAL A 163 6.25 -11.24 8.58
N GLY A 164 4.97 -11.10 8.21
CA GLY A 164 4.09 -10.01 8.66
C GLY A 164 3.68 -10.07 10.13
N ASP A 165 4.04 -11.13 10.84
CA ASP A 165 3.91 -11.25 12.30
C ASP A 165 4.92 -10.36 13.06
N LYS A 166 6.06 -10.05 12.41
CA LYS A 166 7.20 -9.31 13.00
C LYS A 166 7.55 -8.03 12.24
N TYR A 167 7.44 -8.03 10.92
CA TYR A 167 7.90 -6.93 10.06
C TYR A 167 6.72 -6.06 9.61
N ARG A 168 6.77 -4.74 9.87
CA ARG A 168 5.84 -3.76 9.27
C ARG A 168 6.01 -3.68 7.77
N TRP A 169 7.25 -3.79 7.30
CA TRP A 169 7.60 -3.83 5.90
C TRP A 169 8.87 -4.66 5.69
N VAL A 170 9.02 -5.21 4.48
CA VAL A 170 10.20 -5.96 4.07
C VAL A 170 10.46 -5.73 2.58
N GLN A 171 11.74 -5.78 2.21
CA GLN A 171 12.21 -5.80 0.84
C GLN A 171 12.83 -7.18 0.54
N ASP A 172 12.49 -7.74 -0.61
CA ASP A 172 13.13 -8.92 -1.21
C ASP A 172 13.33 -8.70 -2.72
N GLY A 173 14.54 -8.30 -3.10
CA GLY A 173 14.86 -7.85 -4.45
C GLY A 173 14.07 -6.59 -4.82
N ASN A 174 13.33 -6.66 -5.93
CA ASN A 174 12.45 -5.60 -6.42
C ASN A 174 11.03 -5.66 -5.82
N PHE A 175 10.75 -6.60 -4.92
CA PHE A 175 9.45 -6.72 -4.26
C PHE A 175 9.53 -6.16 -2.85
N TRP A 176 8.73 -5.14 -2.60
CA TRP A 176 8.54 -4.47 -1.33
C TRP A 176 7.13 -4.77 -0.84
N SER A 177 6.98 -5.12 0.44
CA SER A 177 5.65 -5.40 0.99
C SER A 177 5.50 -4.90 2.41
N SER A 178 4.31 -4.44 2.76
CA SER A 178 3.99 -3.97 4.10
C SER A 178 2.73 -4.60 4.69
N GLY A 179 2.71 -4.65 6.02
CA GLY A 179 1.66 -5.24 6.81
C GLY A 179 0.39 -4.40 6.87
N GLY A 180 0.07 -3.82 8.02
CA GLY A 180 -1.18 -3.10 8.22
C GLY A 180 -1.32 -1.85 7.33
N VAL A 181 -2.55 -1.37 7.20
CA VAL A 181 -2.99 -0.20 6.43
C VAL A 181 -1.99 0.97 6.43
N THR A 182 -1.73 1.55 7.60
CA THR A 182 -0.84 2.72 7.72
C THR A 182 0.65 2.36 7.59
N ASN A 183 0.99 1.08 7.45
CA ASN A 183 2.36 0.67 7.14
C ASN A 183 2.75 0.98 5.70
N GLY A 184 1.79 1.30 4.82
CA GLY A 184 2.09 1.85 3.50
C GLY A 184 2.94 3.13 3.58
N ASN A 185 2.71 4.02 4.55
CA ASN A 185 3.52 5.22 4.73
C ASN A 185 4.98 4.88 5.11
N GLU A 186 5.19 3.90 5.99
CA GLU A 186 6.55 3.46 6.33
C GLU A 186 7.23 2.72 5.17
N LEU A 187 6.46 1.97 4.36
CA LEU A 187 6.97 1.32 3.15
C LEU A 187 7.47 2.36 2.15
N VAL A 188 6.65 3.37 1.86
CA VAL A 188 6.98 4.47 0.95
C VAL A 188 8.21 5.23 1.46
N ALA A 189 8.28 5.54 2.76
CA ALA A 189 9.45 6.18 3.36
C ALA A 189 10.72 5.31 3.23
N ALA A 190 10.63 4.03 3.57
CA ALA A 190 11.76 3.10 3.47
C ALA A 190 12.23 2.91 2.02
N TYR A 191 11.29 2.77 1.10
CA TYR A 191 11.55 2.66 -0.33
C TYR A 191 12.24 3.93 -0.86
N ALA A 192 11.68 5.12 -0.57
CA ALA A 192 12.25 6.39 -1.03
C ALA A 192 13.69 6.56 -0.57
N ARG A 193 13.99 6.23 0.70
CA ARG A 193 15.35 6.27 1.28
C ARG A 193 16.32 5.29 0.65
N ALA A 194 15.85 4.09 0.29
CA ALA A 194 16.69 3.03 -0.28
C ALA A 194 16.86 3.13 -1.79
N SER A 195 15.90 3.75 -2.47
CA SER A 195 15.87 3.87 -3.93
C SER A 195 16.89 4.89 -4.43
N LYS A 196 17.27 4.75 -5.71
CA LYS A 196 18.10 5.72 -6.43
C LYS A 196 17.32 6.89 -7.03
N HIS A 197 16.00 6.92 -6.84
CA HIS A 197 15.09 7.84 -7.52
C HIS A 197 15.10 9.25 -6.92
N TRP A 198 15.35 9.36 -5.62
CA TRP A 198 15.38 10.64 -4.90
C TRP A 198 16.71 10.83 -4.20
N ALA A 199 17.21 12.07 -4.19
CA ALA A 199 18.30 12.45 -3.30
C ALA A 199 17.81 12.44 -1.84
N GLN A 200 18.66 12.00 -0.91
CA GLN A 200 18.28 11.88 0.50
C GLN A 200 17.67 13.17 1.11
N PRO A 201 18.19 14.38 0.85
CA PRO A 201 17.55 15.61 1.36
C PRO A 201 16.11 15.81 0.86
N ILE A 202 15.80 15.36 -0.36
CA ILE A 202 14.44 15.44 -0.93
C ILE A 202 13.51 14.47 -0.20
N VAL A 203 13.99 13.25 0.07
CA VAL A 203 13.24 12.24 0.82
C VAL A 203 12.90 12.76 2.21
N GLU A 204 13.90 13.20 2.98
CA GLU A 204 13.66 13.68 4.35
C GLU A 204 12.82 14.95 4.40
N THR A 205 12.95 15.85 3.40
CA THR A 205 12.07 17.02 3.30
C THR A 205 10.62 16.59 3.04
N GLY A 206 10.38 15.66 2.11
CA GLY A 206 9.04 15.18 1.81
C GLY A 206 8.39 14.45 3.00
N LEU A 207 9.16 13.63 3.72
CA LEU A 207 8.69 12.93 4.92
C LEU A 207 8.38 13.91 6.07
N MET A 208 9.16 14.98 6.21
CA MET A 208 8.86 16.05 7.16
C MET A 208 7.53 16.75 6.83
N LEU A 209 7.32 17.12 5.56
CA LEU A 209 6.10 17.82 5.11
C LEU A 209 4.84 16.96 5.22
N THR A 210 4.99 15.65 5.07
CA THR A 210 3.87 14.68 5.20
C THR A 210 3.70 14.15 6.63
N GLU A 211 4.54 14.58 7.56
CA GLU A 211 4.59 14.09 8.94
C GLU A 211 4.65 12.55 9.06
N VAL A 212 5.31 11.89 8.10
CA VAL A 212 5.53 10.44 8.16
C VAL A 212 6.64 10.14 9.17
N GLY A 213 6.23 9.80 10.39
CA GLY A 213 7.15 9.46 11.48
C GLY A 213 7.89 8.13 11.28
N ASP A 214 8.92 7.90 12.12
CA ASP A 214 9.66 6.64 12.14
C ASP A 214 9.12 5.68 13.21
N ARG A 215 8.35 4.68 12.79
CA ARG A 215 7.89 3.59 13.67
C ARG A 215 8.84 2.38 13.66
N GLY A 216 9.92 2.43 12.88
CA GLY A 216 10.84 1.33 12.64
C GLY A 216 10.25 0.17 11.83
N GLN A 217 11.13 -0.71 11.36
CA GLN A 217 10.76 -1.87 10.55
C GLN A 217 9.98 -2.95 11.33
N PHE A 218 10.19 -3.08 12.64
CA PHE A 218 9.66 -4.19 13.44
C PHE A 218 8.50 -3.79 14.35
N TYR A 219 7.41 -4.56 14.36
CA TYR A 219 6.31 -4.34 15.29
C TYR A 219 6.78 -4.35 16.75
N GLN A 220 6.24 -3.43 17.56
CA GLN A 220 6.40 -3.50 19.00
C GLN A 220 5.49 -4.60 19.57
N GLY A 221 6.12 -5.67 20.09
CA GLY A 221 5.44 -6.84 20.65
C GLY A 221 5.10 -7.92 19.61
N ASN A 222 4.82 -9.12 20.10
CA ASN A 222 4.59 -10.30 19.26
C ASN A 222 3.14 -10.41 18.74
N GLN A 223 2.91 -11.41 17.89
CA GLN A 223 1.61 -11.69 17.28
C GLN A 223 0.55 -12.14 18.28
N THR A 224 0.92 -12.96 19.27
CA THR A 224 0.03 -13.39 20.35
C THR A 224 -0.52 -12.20 21.15
N GLY A 225 0.34 -11.24 21.50
CA GLY A 225 -0.05 -10.04 22.21
C GLY A 225 -1.00 -9.15 21.40
N PHE A 226 -0.86 -9.11 20.08
CA PHE A 226 -1.83 -8.46 19.21
C PHE A 226 -3.20 -9.13 19.28
N TYR A 227 -3.27 -10.47 19.13
CA TYR A 227 -4.54 -11.20 19.21
C TYR A 227 -5.20 -11.08 20.60
N LEU A 228 -4.43 -11.10 21.69
CA LEU A 228 -4.96 -10.90 23.03
C LEU A 228 -5.59 -9.50 23.19
N ARG A 229 -4.91 -8.45 22.71
CA ARG A 229 -5.47 -7.09 22.73
C ARG A 229 -6.73 -7.00 21.86
N PHE A 230 -6.76 -7.66 20.71
CA PHE A 230 -7.92 -7.69 19.83
C PHE A 230 -9.10 -8.42 20.48
N ALA A 231 -8.88 -9.63 21.02
CA ALA A 231 -9.88 -10.40 21.74
C ALA A 231 -10.46 -9.63 22.94
N TRP A 232 -9.62 -8.88 23.66
CA TRP A 232 -10.07 -8.00 24.73
C TRP A 232 -11.06 -6.92 24.26
N GLN A 233 -10.86 -6.36 23.06
CA GLN A 233 -11.83 -5.42 22.49
C GLN A 233 -13.15 -6.11 22.13
N LEU A 234 -13.11 -7.35 21.64
CA LEU A 234 -14.33 -8.13 21.36
C LEU A 234 -15.13 -8.39 22.64
N VAL A 235 -14.45 -8.79 23.72
CA VAL A 235 -15.05 -8.98 25.05
C VAL A 235 -15.68 -7.69 25.56
N LYS A 236 -14.98 -6.56 25.46
CA LYS A 236 -15.55 -5.24 25.79
C LYS A 236 -16.81 -4.93 24.99
N GLY A 237 -16.81 -5.25 23.69
CA GLY A 237 -17.97 -5.09 22.81
C GLY A 237 -19.20 -5.88 23.30
N TRP A 238 -19.01 -7.11 23.78
CA TRP A 238 -20.09 -7.89 24.39
C TRP A 238 -20.68 -7.23 25.64
N PHE A 239 -19.83 -6.72 26.54
CA PHE A 239 -20.31 -6.03 27.73
C PHE A 239 -21.08 -4.74 27.40
N VAL A 240 -20.65 -3.96 26.39
CA VAL A 240 -21.39 -2.78 25.93
C VAL A 240 -22.74 -3.15 25.32
N ASN A 241 -22.82 -4.25 24.57
CA ASN A 241 -24.10 -4.73 24.04
C ASN A 241 -25.03 -5.24 25.16
N LEU A 242 -24.50 -5.87 26.20
CA LEU A 242 -25.28 -6.30 27.37
C LEU A 242 -25.87 -5.12 28.14
N THR A 243 -25.11 -4.04 28.34
CA THR A 243 -25.61 -2.84 29.03
C THR A 243 -26.63 -2.06 28.18
N ARG A 244 -26.41 -1.94 26.86
CA ARG A 244 -27.40 -1.35 25.94
C ARG A 244 -28.69 -2.20 25.83
N GLY A 245 -28.56 -3.52 25.88
CA GLY A 245 -29.71 -4.44 25.95
C GLY A 245 -30.55 -4.24 27.22
N GLN A 246 -29.91 -3.94 28.35
CA GLN A 246 -30.59 -3.62 29.61
C GLN A 246 -31.26 -2.23 29.61
N GLU A 247 -30.65 -1.23 28.98
CA GLU A 247 -31.26 0.11 28.84
C GLU A 247 -32.47 0.11 27.90
N THR A 248 -32.38 -0.56 26.75
CA THR A 248 -33.51 -0.70 25.82
C THR A 248 -34.67 -1.53 26.39
N ALA A 249 -34.40 -2.49 27.28
CA ALA A 249 -35.43 -3.23 28.02
C ALA A 249 -36.13 -2.37 29.08
N LYS A 250 -35.44 -1.40 29.70
CA LYS A 250 -36.04 -0.47 30.68
C LYS A 250 -36.93 0.61 30.05
N VAL A 251 -36.73 0.94 28.77
CA VAL A 251 -37.57 1.91 28.03
C VAL A 251 -38.87 1.27 27.48
N LYS A 252 -39.00 -0.07 27.55
CA LYS A 252 -40.19 -0.82 27.09
C LYS A 252 -41.05 -1.40 28.21
N ALA A 253 -40.78 -1.09 29.48
CA ALA A 253 -41.70 -1.42 30.58
C ALA A 253 -42.76 -0.28 30.69
N PRO A 254 -44.06 -0.61 30.72
CA PRO A 254 -45.16 0.36 30.68
C PRO A 254 -45.21 1.30 31.88
#